data_AF-A0A951L8M3-F1
#
_entry.id   AF-A0A951L8M3-F1
#
_cell.length_a   1.000
_cell.length_b   1.000
_cell.length_c   1.000
_cell.angle_alpha   90.00
_cell.angle_beta   90.00
_cell.angle_gamma   90.00
#
_symmetry.space_group_name_H-M   'P 1'
#
loop_
_entity.id
_entity.type
_entity.pdbx_description
1 polymer ?
#
loop_
_entity_poly.entity_id
_entity_poly.type
_entity_poly.pdbx_seq_one_letter_code
_entity_poly.pdbx_strand_id
1 'polypeptide(L)'
;MHKAQGSEFDTVFVILPNPCRILSRELLYTALTRQNKRLVLLCQGEPHKFLDYRQLSDAARRLTNLFEAPEPVQVGQRTYDNKHIHRSRRGELMISKSEVIIANELAGAGIVYEYERPFIGKDGTPRYPDFTIEDADTGITWYWEHLGLLGNAEYEEKWAAKLKWYRENGIIPEEEGNGENGTLVTSAEIEGIDNGQIARLIRKIK
;
A
#
# COMPACT_ATOMS: atom_id res chain seq x y z
N MET A 1 -7.26 10.72 32.79
CA MET A 1 -7.59 11.69 31.72
C MET A 1 -8.29 11.04 30.54
N HIS A 2 -7.70 10.04 29.87
CA HIS A 2 -8.34 9.37 28.72
C HIS A 2 -9.78 8.85 28.97
N LYS A 3 -10.06 8.28 30.16
CA LYS A 3 -11.41 7.80 30.53
C LYS A 3 -12.43 8.91 30.85
N ALA A 4 -11.99 10.16 31.00
CA ALA A 4 -12.86 11.32 31.24
C ALA A 4 -13.13 12.10 29.94
N GLN A 5 -12.70 11.58 28.79
CA GLN A 5 -12.92 12.21 27.50
C GLN A 5 -14.41 12.20 27.16
N GLY A 6 -14.98 13.37 26.91
CA GLY A 6 -16.41 13.57 26.64
C GLY A 6 -17.27 13.84 27.88
N SER A 7 -16.69 13.81 29.08
CA SER A 7 -17.37 14.19 30.33
C SER A 7 -16.94 15.59 30.78
N GLU A 8 -17.80 16.27 31.55
CA GLU A 8 -17.54 17.58 32.17
C GLU A 8 -17.96 17.55 33.64
N PHE A 9 -17.26 18.32 34.48
CA PHE A 9 -17.50 18.37 35.92
C PHE A 9 -17.41 19.81 36.44
N ASP A 10 -18.20 20.16 37.45
CA ASP A 10 -18.15 21.50 38.04
C ASP A 10 -16.78 21.85 38.61
N THR A 11 -16.15 20.91 39.33
CA THR A 11 -14.80 21.06 39.87
C THR A 11 -13.93 19.88 39.46
N VAL A 12 -12.76 20.16 38.88
CA VAL A 12 -11.79 19.15 38.46
C VAL A 12 -10.47 19.34 39.20
N PHE A 13 -9.93 18.24 39.73
CA PHE A 13 -8.59 18.18 40.29
C PHE A 13 -7.67 17.47 39.30
N VAL A 14 -6.64 18.17 38.82
CA VAL A 14 -5.64 17.62 37.90
C VAL A 14 -4.34 17.41 38.67
N ILE A 15 -3.87 16.16 38.73
CA ILE A 15 -2.66 15.78 39.46
C ILE A 15 -1.56 15.46 38.46
N LEU A 16 -0.46 16.23 38.49
CA LEU A 16 0.69 16.10 37.60
C LEU A 16 1.95 15.73 38.42
N PRO A 17 2.31 14.43 38.50
CA PRO A 17 3.55 14.00 39.15
C PRO A 17 4.79 14.40 38.32
N ASN A 18 5.97 14.39 38.92
CA ASN A 18 7.23 14.62 38.22
C ASN A 18 8.21 13.48 38.52
N PRO A 19 8.58 12.64 37.51
CA PRO A 19 8.28 12.78 36.08
C PRO A 19 6.88 12.30 35.67
N CYS A 20 6.23 12.99 34.72
CA CYS A 20 4.99 12.55 34.07
C CYS A 20 5.27 12.08 32.64
N ARG A 21 5.49 10.78 32.45
CA ARG A 21 5.90 10.21 31.13
C ARG A 21 4.83 10.26 30.05
N ILE A 22 3.56 10.30 30.44
CA ILE A 22 2.41 10.29 29.52
C ILE A 22 1.93 11.71 29.17
N LEU A 23 2.57 12.76 29.70
CA LEU A 23 2.11 14.11 29.52
C LEU A 23 2.42 14.59 28.10
N SER A 24 1.39 14.99 27.37
CA SER A 24 1.44 15.62 26.06
C SER A 24 0.57 16.87 26.04
N ARG A 25 0.72 17.69 24.99
CA ARG A 25 -0.12 18.87 24.78
C ARG A 25 -1.60 18.51 24.78
N GLU A 26 -1.98 17.48 24.03
CA GLU A 26 -3.37 17.06 23.89
C GLU A 26 -3.93 16.50 25.20
N LEU A 27 -3.12 15.79 25.99
CA LEU A 27 -3.54 15.29 27.29
C LEU A 27 -3.74 16.42 28.30
N LEU A 28 -2.83 17.40 28.33
CA LEU A 28 -2.93 18.58 29.18
C LEU A 28 -4.14 19.44 28.78
N TYR A 29 -4.32 19.72 27.48
CA TYR A 29 -5.49 20.43 26.98
C TYR A 29 -6.79 19.72 27.40
N THR A 30 -6.84 18.40 27.20
CA THR A 30 -8.00 17.58 27.60
C THR A 30 -8.25 17.61 29.09
N ALA A 31 -7.24 17.82 29.94
CA ALA A 31 -7.43 17.96 31.38
C ALA A 31 -7.97 19.33 31.78
N LEU A 32 -7.44 20.38 31.15
CA LEU A 32 -7.73 21.77 31.43
C LEU A 32 -9.08 22.23 30.87
N THR A 33 -9.77 21.41 30.09
CA THR A 33 -11.10 21.73 29.53
C THR A 33 -12.20 20.83 30.10
N ARG A 34 -11.97 20.15 31.23
CA ARG A 34 -12.99 19.26 31.85
C ARG A 34 -13.81 19.94 32.92
N GLN A 35 -13.35 21.09 33.41
CA GLN A 35 -14.05 21.87 34.43
C GLN A 35 -15.08 22.80 33.82
N ASN A 36 -16.22 22.94 34.49
CA ASN A 36 -17.24 23.94 34.19
C ASN A 36 -17.11 25.19 35.06
N LYS A 37 -16.71 25.05 36.33
CA LYS A 37 -16.60 26.17 37.27
C LYS A 37 -15.20 26.36 37.83
N ARG A 38 -14.53 25.28 38.22
CA ARG A 38 -13.25 25.36 38.93
C ARG A 38 -12.27 24.26 38.53
N LEU A 39 -11.04 24.67 38.25
CA LEU A 39 -9.91 23.75 38.09
C LEU A 39 -8.94 23.93 39.26
N VAL A 40 -8.49 22.82 39.82
CA VAL A 40 -7.40 22.78 40.81
C VAL A 40 -6.27 21.94 40.24
N LEU A 41 -5.13 22.58 40.02
CA LEU A 41 -3.94 21.93 39.49
C LEU A 41 -2.96 21.61 40.63
N LEU A 42 -2.65 20.33 40.82
CA LEU A 42 -1.72 19.82 41.81
C LEU A 42 -0.47 19.31 41.09
N CYS A 43 0.60 20.09 41.15
CA CYS A 43 1.85 19.83 40.45
C CYS A 43 2.96 19.44 41.42
N GLN A 44 3.68 18.36 41.10
CA GLN A 44 4.93 18.04 41.78
C GLN A 44 6.09 18.79 41.11
N GLY A 45 6.66 19.79 41.79
CA GLY A 45 7.74 20.64 41.26
C GLY A 45 7.24 21.97 40.68
N GLU A 46 8.05 22.59 39.82
CA GLU A 46 7.80 23.96 39.35
C GLU A 46 6.78 24.00 38.20
N PRO A 47 5.65 24.72 38.35
CA PRO A 47 4.58 24.72 37.34
C PRO A 47 4.97 25.25 35.96
N HIS A 48 5.96 26.13 35.85
CA HIS A 48 6.39 26.68 34.57
C HIS A 48 7.03 25.62 33.65
N LYS A 49 7.54 24.51 34.19
CA LYS A 49 8.09 23.39 33.40
C LYS A 49 7.03 22.66 32.58
N PHE A 50 5.75 22.81 32.92
CA PHE A 50 4.67 22.25 32.09
C PHE A 50 4.49 23.00 30.76
N LEU A 51 5.07 24.20 30.62
CA LEU A 51 5.07 24.94 29.36
C LEU A 51 5.90 24.24 28.28
N ASP A 52 6.89 23.45 28.66
CA ASP A 52 7.75 22.70 27.73
C ASP A 52 6.96 21.65 26.94
N TYR A 53 5.84 21.17 27.51
CA TYR A 53 4.97 20.18 26.88
C TYR A 53 4.05 20.77 25.81
N ARG A 54 4.01 22.10 25.63
CA ARG A 54 3.26 22.77 24.55
C ARG A 54 3.73 22.35 23.15
N GLN A 55 4.99 21.91 23.03
CA GLN A 55 5.55 21.47 21.75
C GLN A 55 5.51 19.95 21.56
N LEU A 56 5.05 19.21 22.58
CA LEU A 56 4.99 17.75 22.58
C LEU A 56 3.58 17.29 22.20
N SER A 57 3.32 17.18 20.89
CA SER A 57 2.04 16.71 20.36
C SER A 57 2.06 15.21 20.06
N ASP A 58 1.09 14.47 20.61
CA ASP A 58 0.90 13.06 20.28
C ASP A 58 0.29 12.88 18.89
N ALA A 59 -0.52 13.84 18.43
CA ALA A 59 -1.13 13.81 17.10
C ALA A 59 -0.10 14.08 16.01
N ALA A 60 0.78 15.07 16.19
CA ALA A 60 1.83 15.40 15.21
C ALA A 60 2.89 14.30 15.07
N ARG A 61 3.03 13.44 16.09
CA ARG A 61 3.91 12.26 16.04
C ARG A 61 3.32 11.07 15.29
N ARG A 62 2.05 11.13 14.87
CA ARG A 62 1.42 10.04 14.10
C ARG A 62 1.86 10.12 12.65
N LEU A 63 2.43 9.03 12.16
CA LEU A 63 2.72 8.86 10.74
C LEU A 63 1.40 8.59 10.00
N THR A 64 0.81 9.62 9.39
CA THR A 64 -0.44 9.51 8.61
C THR A 64 -0.43 10.46 7.42
N ASN A 65 -1.01 10.01 6.31
CA ASN A 65 -1.17 10.80 5.08
C ASN A 65 -2.48 11.59 5.02
N LEU A 66 -3.25 11.65 6.12
CA LEU A 66 -4.58 12.26 6.16
C LEU A 66 -4.57 13.81 6.13
N PHE A 67 -3.44 14.43 6.46
CA PHE A 67 -3.36 15.89 6.68
C PHE A 67 -2.73 16.66 5.51
N GLU A 68 -2.31 15.99 4.44
CA GLU A 68 -1.76 16.62 3.24
C GLU A 68 -2.74 16.46 2.07
N ALA A 69 -2.84 17.50 1.24
CA ALA A 69 -3.66 17.43 0.03
C ALA A 69 -3.11 16.34 -0.90
N PRO A 70 -3.98 15.50 -1.49
CA PRO A 70 -3.52 14.49 -2.42
C PRO A 70 -2.97 15.12 -3.69
N GLU A 71 -1.94 14.50 -4.28
CA GLU A 71 -1.41 14.86 -5.58
C GLU A 71 -1.82 13.78 -6.59
N PRO A 72 -2.94 13.94 -7.32
CA PRO A 72 -3.44 12.90 -8.20
C PRO A 72 -2.54 12.73 -9.42
N VAL A 73 -2.16 11.47 -9.68
CA VAL A 73 -1.35 11.05 -10.82
C VAL A 73 -2.08 9.93 -11.56
N GLN A 74 -2.12 10.03 -12.89
CA GLN A 74 -2.73 9.00 -13.74
C GLN A 74 -1.70 7.89 -14.02
N VAL A 75 -2.07 6.65 -13.70
CA VAL A 75 -1.28 5.44 -13.98
C VAL A 75 -2.19 4.44 -14.68
N GLY A 76 -1.87 4.10 -15.93
CA GLY A 76 -2.78 3.34 -16.79
C GLY A 76 -4.16 4.02 -16.88
N GLN A 77 -5.21 3.28 -16.54
CA GLN A 77 -6.59 3.79 -16.53
C GLN A 77 -7.04 4.35 -15.16
N ARG A 78 -6.20 4.29 -14.13
CA ARG A 78 -6.58 4.65 -12.75
C ARG A 78 -5.84 5.89 -12.26
N THR A 79 -6.45 6.59 -11.31
CA THR A 79 -5.85 7.74 -10.64
C THR A 79 -5.40 7.33 -9.25
N TYR A 80 -4.15 7.63 -8.93
CA TYR A 80 -3.53 7.32 -7.64
C TYR A 80 -2.95 8.59 -7.01
N ASP A 81 -2.64 8.54 -5.73
CA ASP A 81 -1.86 9.58 -5.07
C ASP A 81 -0.36 9.41 -5.35
N ASN A 82 0.32 10.50 -5.70
CA ASN A 82 1.74 10.52 -6.09
C ASN A 82 2.68 9.85 -5.08
N LYS A 83 2.34 9.85 -3.78
CA LYS A 83 3.22 9.35 -2.70
C LYS A 83 3.63 7.88 -2.85
N HIS A 84 2.86 7.07 -3.59
CA HIS A 84 3.13 5.65 -3.79
C HIS A 84 3.37 5.28 -5.26
N ILE A 85 3.57 6.27 -6.13
CA ILE A 85 3.87 6.00 -7.54
C ILE A 85 5.38 5.96 -7.76
N HIS A 86 5.82 4.92 -8.45
CA HIS A 86 7.21 4.68 -8.79
C HIS A 86 7.42 4.83 -10.29
N ARG A 87 8.66 5.18 -10.70
CA ARG A 87 8.99 5.42 -12.10
C ARG A 87 10.01 4.39 -12.61
N SER A 88 9.72 3.74 -13.74
CA SER A 88 10.64 2.83 -14.43
C SER A 88 11.80 3.60 -15.08
N ARG A 89 12.86 2.90 -15.51
CA ARG A 89 13.97 3.51 -16.28
C ARG A 89 13.50 4.10 -17.60
N ARG A 90 12.41 3.58 -18.18
CA ARG A 90 11.78 4.13 -19.39
C ARG A 90 10.89 5.35 -19.11
N GLY A 91 10.73 5.72 -17.83
CA GLY A 91 9.92 6.85 -17.41
C GLY A 91 8.44 6.53 -17.16
N GLU A 92 8.05 5.26 -17.23
CA GLU A 92 6.68 4.78 -17.01
C GLU A 92 6.33 4.82 -15.52
N LEU A 93 5.07 5.06 -15.20
CA LEU A 93 4.57 5.12 -13.83
C LEU A 93 3.99 3.76 -13.43
N MET A 94 4.30 3.30 -12.22
CA MET A 94 3.91 1.99 -11.69
C MET A 94 3.52 2.13 -10.22
N ILE A 95 2.63 1.24 -9.76
CA ILE A 95 2.05 1.32 -8.40
C ILE A 95 2.93 0.66 -7.33
N SER A 96 3.90 -0.18 -7.74
CA SER A 96 4.81 -0.87 -6.82
C SER A 96 6.27 -0.80 -7.26
N LYS A 97 7.19 -0.90 -6.29
CA LYS A 97 8.64 -1.00 -6.58
C LYS A 97 8.97 -2.32 -7.31
N SER A 98 8.23 -3.38 -7.01
CA SER A 98 8.38 -4.70 -7.62
C SER A 98 8.05 -4.65 -9.11
N GLU A 99 6.97 -3.97 -9.50
CA GLU A 99 6.66 -3.70 -10.92
C GLU A 99 7.76 -2.89 -11.61
N VAL A 100 8.33 -1.87 -10.96
CA VAL A 100 9.46 -1.11 -11.54
C VAL A 100 10.66 -2.02 -11.82
N ILE A 101 10.94 -2.96 -10.93
CA ILE A 101 12.02 -3.93 -11.13
C ILE A 101 11.69 -4.87 -12.29
N ILE A 102 10.49 -5.46 -12.33
CA ILE A 102 10.05 -6.34 -13.42
C ILE A 102 10.13 -5.63 -14.76
N ALA A 103 9.60 -4.40 -14.85
CA ALA A 103 9.63 -3.59 -16.06
C ALA A 103 11.05 -3.26 -16.52
N ASN A 104 11.95 -2.92 -15.59
CA ASN A 104 13.35 -2.67 -15.91
C ASN A 104 14.07 -3.92 -16.42
N GLU A 105 13.78 -5.08 -15.84
CA GLU A 105 14.37 -6.36 -16.26
C GLU A 105 13.82 -6.80 -17.63
N LEU A 106 12.51 -6.70 -17.86
CA LEU A 106 11.89 -6.92 -19.17
C LEU A 106 12.51 -6.00 -20.24
N ALA A 107 12.63 -4.71 -19.91
CA ALA A 107 13.25 -3.73 -20.78
C ALA A 107 14.72 -4.04 -21.07
N GLY A 108 15.48 -4.45 -20.05
CA GLY A 108 16.90 -4.81 -20.17
C GLY A 108 17.12 -6.09 -20.98
N ALA A 109 16.17 -7.02 -20.97
CA ALA A 109 16.18 -8.23 -21.78
C ALA A 109 15.82 -7.99 -23.25
N GLY A 110 15.33 -6.78 -23.59
CA GLY A 110 14.85 -6.42 -24.92
C GLY A 110 13.41 -6.88 -25.20
N ILE A 111 12.66 -7.29 -24.17
CA ILE A 111 11.28 -7.75 -24.29
C ILE A 111 10.37 -6.53 -24.40
N VAL A 112 9.48 -6.54 -25.40
CA VAL A 112 8.42 -5.55 -25.54
C VAL A 112 7.25 -5.98 -24.66
N TYR A 113 6.83 -5.09 -23.76
CA TYR A 113 5.73 -5.33 -22.83
C TYR A 113 4.81 -4.12 -22.79
N GLU A 114 3.58 -4.36 -22.35
CA GLU A 114 2.60 -3.34 -22.03
C GLU A 114 2.13 -3.51 -20.59
N TYR A 115 2.12 -2.42 -19.84
CA TYR A 115 1.73 -2.38 -18.44
C TYR A 115 0.21 -2.13 -18.31
N GLU A 116 -0.47 -2.90 -17.46
CA GLU A 116 -1.93 -2.83 -17.24
C GLU A 116 -2.78 -2.85 -18.52
N ARG A 117 -2.37 -3.56 -19.59
CA ARG A 117 -3.19 -3.70 -20.80
C ARG A 117 -4.43 -4.57 -20.51
N PRO A 118 -5.66 -4.08 -20.75
CA PRO A 118 -6.85 -4.88 -20.47
C PRO A 118 -6.98 -6.07 -21.40
N PHE A 119 -7.27 -7.24 -20.82
CA PHE A 119 -7.80 -8.40 -21.53
C PHE A 119 -9.31 -8.50 -21.28
N ILE A 120 -10.08 -8.56 -22.38
CA ILE A 120 -11.54 -8.65 -22.33
C ILE A 120 -11.93 -10.13 -22.39
N GLY A 121 -12.56 -10.62 -21.32
CA GLY A 121 -13.03 -11.99 -21.27
C GLY A 121 -14.18 -12.27 -22.24
N LYS A 122 -14.47 -13.55 -22.44
CA LYS A 122 -15.63 -14.06 -23.19
C LYS A 122 -16.96 -13.56 -22.62
N ASP A 123 -16.98 -13.22 -21.33
CA ASP A 123 -18.09 -12.63 -20.60
C ASP A 123 -18.20 -11.09 -20.77
N GLY A 124 -17.28 -10.46 -21.51
CA GLY A 124 -17.20 -9.02 -21.71
C GLY A 124 -16.57 -8.26 -20.54
N THR A 125 -16.12 -8.95 -19.49
CA THR A 125 -15.50 -8.29 -18.34
C THR A 125 -14.02 -7.98 -18.61
N PRO A 126 -13.54 -6.75 -18.32
CA PRO A 126 -12.12 -6.43 -18.45
C PRO A 126 -11.33 -6.91 -17.22
N ARG A 127 -10.19 -7.55 -17.47
CA ARG A 127 -9.14 -7.77 -16.45
C ARG A 127 -7.86 -7.08 -16.88
N TYR A 128 -7.11 -6.61 -15.89
CA TYR A 128 -5.87 -5.86 -16.08
C TYR A 128 -4.74 -6.70 -15.46
N PRO A 129 -4.02 -7.47 -16.28
CA PRO A 129 -2.75 -8.08 -15.91
C PRO A 129 -1.69 -7.01 -15.65
N ASP A 130 -0.74 -7.28 -14.77
CA ASP A 130 0.32 -6.31 -14.45
C ASP A 130 1.16 -6.02 -15.71
N PHE A 131 1.54 -7.09 -16.43
CA PHE A 131 2.21 -6.96 -17.73
C PHE A 131 1.59 -7.90 -18.75
N THR A 132 1.49 -7.42 -19.99
CA THR A 132 1.18 -8.22 -21.18
C THR A 132 2.36 -8.16 -22.12
N ILE A 133 2.82 -9.32 -22.57
CA ILE A 133 4.00 -9.46 -23.43
C ILE A 133 3.57 -10.26 -24.65
N GLU A 134 3.65 -9.65 -25.82
CA GLU A 134 3.38 -10.32 -27.09
C GLU A 134 4.71 -10.77 -27.69
N ASP A 135 4.93 -12.08 -27.75
CA ASP A 135 6.06 -12.65 -28.47
C ASP A 135 5.73 -12.72 -29.96
N ALA A 136 6.36 -11.83 -30.74
CA ALA A 136 6.15 -11.75 -32.17
C ALA A 136 6.72 -12.95 -32.96
N ASP A 137 7.70 -13.67 -32.39
CA ASP A 137 8.35 -14.80 -33.06
C ASP A 137 7.53 -16.08 -32.90
N THR A 138 6.96 -16.30 -31.72
CA THR A 138 6.12 -17.48 -31.44
C THR A 138 4.62 -17.23 -31.63
N GLY A 139 4.20 -15.96 -31.66
CA GLY A 139 2.79 -15.56 -31.67
C GLY A 139 2.08 -15.75 -30.32
N ILE A 140 2.82 -16.13 -29.27
CA ILE A 140 2.26 -16.39 -27.94
C ILE A 140 2.17 -15.08 -27.16
N THR A 141 1.00 -14.83 -26.57
CA THR A 141 0.83 -13.74 -25.60
C THR A 141 1.05 -14.27 -24.19
N TRP A 142 1.97 -13.66 -23.47
CA TRP A 142 2.27 -13.94 -22.07
C TRP A 142 1.64 -12.86 -21.20
N TYR A 143 0.91 -13.30 -20.18
CA TYR A 143 0.36 -12.43 -19.14
C TYR A 143 1.14 -12.64 -17.86
N TRP A 144 1.65 -11.58 -17.25
CA TRP A 144 2.42 -11.63 -16.02
C TRP A 144 1.62 -11.00 -14.87
N GLU A 145 1.51 -11.73 -13.76
CA GLU A 145 0.95 -11.25 -12.49
C GLU A 145 2.00 -11.32 -11.36
N HIS A 146 2.11 -10.25 -10.59
CA HIS A 146 2.97 -10.15 -9.42
C HIS A 146 2.15 -10.21 -8.13
N LEU A 147 2.31 -11.31 -7.38
CA LEU A 147 1.58 -11.60 -6.16
C LEU A 147 2.36 -11.10 -4.94
N GLY A 148 2.10 -9.85 -4.53
CA GLY A 148 2.83 -9.18 -3.44
C GLY A 148 2.32 -9.43 -2.02
N LEU A 149 1.19 -10.11 -1.81
CA LEU A 149 0.54 -10.27 -0.50
C LEU A 149 0.14 -11.72 -0.21
N LEU A 150 1.11 -12.63 -0.24
CA LEU A 150 0.87 -14.03 0.15
C LEU A 150 0.71 -14.14 1.68
N GLY A 151 -0.31 -14.86 2.16
CA GLY A 151 -0.58 -15.07 3.59
C GLY A 151 -1.84 -14.39 4.15
N ASN A 152 -2.63 -13.70 3.32
CA ASN A 152 -3.97 -13.25 3.68
C ASN A 152 -5.02 -14.16 3.01
N ALA A 153 -5.82 -14.87 3.81
CA ALA A 153 -6.85 -15.79 3.31
C ALA A 153 -7.84 -15.12 2.33
N GLU A 154 -8.20 -13.85 2.56
CA GLU A 154 -9.08 -13.10 1.66
C GLU A 154 -8.40 -12.78 0.32
N TYR A 155 -7.09 -12.54 0.34
CA TYR A 155 -6.30 -12.32 -0.88
C TYR A 155 -6.19 -13.62 -1.69
N GLU A 156 -5.92 -14.74 -1.03
CA GLU A 156 -5.83 -16.06 -1.67
C GLU A 156 -7.15 -16.47 -2.33
N GLU A 157 -8.29 -16.21 -1.68
CA GLU A 157 -9.61 -16.48 -2.27
C GLU A 157 -9.87 -15.63 -3.52
N LYS A 158 -9.54 -14.32 -3.45
CA LYS A 158 -9.64 -13.40 -4.61
C LYS A 158 -8.72 -13.83 -5.74
N TRP A 159 -7.50 -14.25 -5.43
CA TRP A 159 -6.55 -14.75 -6.42
C TRP A 159 -7.04 -16.05 -7.05
N ALA A 160 -7.56 -17.01 -6.27
CA ALA A 160 -8.11 -18.25 -6.79
C ALA A 160 -9.28 -18.00 -7.76
N ALA A 161 -10.16 -17.04 -7.43
CA ALA A 161 -11.23 -16.61 -8.33
C ALA A 161 -10.68 -15.97 -9.62
N LYS A 162 -9.63 -15.13 -9.52
CA LYS A 162 -8.97 -14.52 -10.69
C LYS A 162 -8.29 -15.57 -11.57
N LEU A 163 -7.60 -16.54 -10.97
CA LEU A 163 -6.96 -17.66 -11.67
C LEU A 163 -7.99 -18.53 -12.42
N LYS A 164 -9.13 -18.83 -11.77
CA LYS A 164 -10.23 -19.54 -12.42
C LYS A 164 -10.76 -18.76 -13.63
N TRP A 165 -10.93 -17.45 -13.49
CA TRP A 165 -11.36 -16.58 -14.59
C TRP A 165 -10.37 -16.62 -15.77
N TYR A 166 -9.06 -16.57 -15.52
CA TYR A 166 -8.07 -16.71 -16.60
C TYR A 166 -8.23 -18.03 -17.35
N ARG A 167 -8.34 -19.15 -16.62
CA ARG A 167 -8.51 -20.48 -17.21
C ARG A 167 -9.77 -20.57 -18.08
N GLU A 168 -10.90 -20.05 -17.60
CA GLU A 168 -12.17 -20.03 -18.35
C GLU A 168 -12.06 -19.21 -19.65
N ASN A 169 -11.18 -18.21 -19.66
CA ASN A 169 -10.91 -17.37 -20.82
C ASN A 169 -9.76 -17.88 -21.69
N GLY A 170 -9.30 -19.11 -21.51
CA GLY A 170 -8.27 -19.72 -22.36
C GLY A 170 -6.86 -19.18 -22.10
N ILE A 171 -6.64 -18.55 -20.94
CA ILE A 171 -5.31 -18.17 -20.45
C ILE A 171 -4.98 -19.13 -19.30
N ILE A 172 -4.04 -20.04 -19.51
CA ILE A 172 -3.68 -21.05 -18.50
C ILE A 172 -2.29 -20.78 -17.91
N PRO A 173 -2.04 -21.20 -16.65
CA PRO A 173 -0.71 -21.12 -16.06
C PRO A 173 0.34 -21.84 -16.89
N GLU A 174 1.55 -21.30 -16.92
CA GLU A 174 2.66 -21.89 -17.68
C GLU A 174 2.96 -23.36 -17.30
N GLU A 175 2.67 -23.75 -16.05
CA GLU A 175 2.82 -25.11 -15.55
C GLU A 175 1.85 -26.10 -16.22
N GLU A 176 0.73 -25.61 -16.75
CA GLU A 176 -0.32 -26.37 -17.44
C GLU A 176 -0.15 -26.35 -18.97
N GLY A 177 0.78 -25.53 -19.49
CA GLY A 177 1.08 -25.39 -20.92
C GLY A 177 0.69 -24.02 -21.49
N ASN A 178 0.40 -23.97 -22.79
CA ASN A 178 -0.03 -22.75 -23.48
C ASN A 178 -1.53 -22.77 -23.72
N GLY A 179 -2.20 -21.69 -23.32
CA GLY A 179 -3.64 -21.52 -23.52
C GLY A 179 -3.96 -21.03 -24.92
N GLU A 180 -5.23 -21.14 -25.31
CA GLU A 180 -5.74 -20.63 -26.60
C GLU A 180 -5.50 -19.12 -26.76
N ASN A 181 -5.64 -18.36 -25.67
CA ASN A 181 -5.51 -16.90 -25.68
C ASN A 181 -4.21 -16.41 -25.03
N GLY A 182 -3.34 -17.32 -24.58
CA GLY A 182 -2.04 -16.99 -23.99
C GLY A 182 -1.68 -17.81 -22.76
N THR A 183 -0.53 -17.47 -22.19
CA THR A 183 0.08 -18.18 -21.05
C THR A 183 0.22 -17.24 -19.86
N LEU A 184 -0.24 -17.67 -18.68
CA LEU A 184 -0.14 -16.91 -17.44
C LEU A 184 1.13 -17.29 -16.68
N VAL A 185 1.92 -16.27 -16.34
CA VAL A 185 3.11 -16.36 -15.50
C VAL A 185 2.87 -15.59 -14.22
N THR A 186 3.25 -16.17 -13.09
CA THR A 186 3.16 -15.50 -11.79
C THR A 186 4.52 -15.40 -11.12
N SER A 187 4.72 -14.26 -10.46
CA SER A 187 5.85 -14.02 -9.57
C SER A 187 5.32 -13.69 -8.18
N ALA A 188 6.06 -14.01 -7.13
CA ALA A 188 5.56 -13.91 -5.75
C ALA A 188 6.57 -13.22 -4.84
N GLU A 189 6.09 -12.41 -3.90
CA GLU A 189 6.93 -11.78 -2.88
C GLU A 189 6.66 -12.44 -1.51
N ILE A 190 7.40 -13.52 -1.19
CA ILE A 190 7.24 -14.26 0.08
C ILE A 190 8.14 -13.67 1.19
N GLU A 191 9.37 -13.27 0.86
CA GLU A 191 10.34 -12.65 1.80
C GLU A 191 11.06 -11.42 1.20
N GLY A 192 10.45 -10.81 0.17
CA GLY A 192 11.05 -9.78 -0.67
C GLY A 192 11.16 -10.22 -2.14
N ILE A 193 11.48 -9.28 -3.01
CA ILE A 193 11.55 -9.51 -4.47
C ILE A 193 12.65 -10.54 -4.80
N ASP A 194 12.26 -11.71 -5.31
CA ASP A 194 13.19 -12.69 -5.88
C ASP A 194 13.55 -12.31 -7.32
N ASN A 195 14.62 -11.53 -7.47
CA ASN A 195 15.21 -11.22 -8.79
C ASN A 195 15.59 -12.48 -9.59
N GLY A 196 15.93 -13.58 -8.90
CA GLY A 196 16.20 -14.87 -9.53
C GLY A 196 14.96 -15.48 -10.16
N GLN A 197 13.79 -15.38 -9.52
CA GLN A 197 12.51 -15.80 -10.11
C GLN A 197 12.18 -14.96 -11.35
N ILE A 198 12.27 -13.64 -11.25
CA ILE A 198 12.02 -12.72 -12.37
C ILE A 198 12.93 -13.07 -13.55
N ALA A 199 14.24 -13.23 -13.32
CA ALA A 199 15.19 -13.59 -14.36
C ALA A 199 14.91 -14.97 -14.98
N ARG A 200 14.47 -15.96 -14.19
CA ARG A 200 14.04 -17.28 -14.70
C ARG A 200 12.83 -17.15 -15.63
N LEU A 201 11.83 -16.37 -15.23
CA LEU A 201 10.63 -16.15 -16.02
C LEU A 201 10.94 -15.42 -17.33
N ILE A 202 11.78 -14.37 -17.29
CA ILE A 202 12.25 -13.66 -18.48
C ILE A 202 12.97 -14.58 -19.46
N ARG A 203 13.80 -15.51 -18.98
CA ARG A 203 14.48 -16.50 -19.83
C ARG A 203 13.55 -17.54 -20.46
N LYS A 204 12.34 -17.72 -19.93
CA LYS A 204 11.34 -18.62 -20.53
C LYS A 204 10.55 -17.94 -21.64
N ILE A 205 10.36 -16.63 -21.53
CA ILE A 205 9.64 -15.81 -22.51
C ILE A 205 10.52 -15.53 -23.74
N LYS A 206 11.85 -15.55 -23.58
CA LYS A 206 12.84 -15.34 -24.65
C LYS A 206 13.32 -16.66 -25.24
#